data_AF-A0A3R7QC88-F1
#
_entry.id   AF-A0A3R7QC88-F1
#
_cell.length_a   1.000
_cell.length_b   1.000
_cell.length_c   1.000
_cell.angle_alpha   90.00
_cell.angle_beta   90.00
_cell.angle_gamma   90.00
#
_symmetry.space_group_name_H-M   'P 1'
#
loop_
_entity.id
_entity.type
_entity.pdbx_description
1 polymer ?
#
loop_
_entity_poly.entity_id
_entity_poly.type
_entity_poly.pdbx_seq_one_letter_code
_entity_poly.pdbx_strand_id
1 'polypeptide(L)'
;MATPDPPFPDTLAGFGYEFKDGQLKNIQTGDPYVFAVRPDDQAYNQSYYDALGELVLQEVYKLVKREAGMVKAPIPLGSRPEDPQTFVFVSSDFMTNHDKILVLIQGSGAVRAGQWSRKLTINNSIDVGTQIPYLQLARREGYAVLVLNPNDNYRVVNNQKQIIKVSF
;
A
#
# COMPACT_ATOMS: atom_id res chain seq x y z
N MET A 1 -35.37 12.06 4.65
CA MET A 1 -33.94 11.75 4.87
C MET A 1 -33.42 11.20 3.56
N ALA A 2 -32.29 11.69 3.05
CA ALA A 2 -31.67 11.11 1.86
C ALA A 2 -31.27 9.67 2.16
N THR A 3 -31.47 8.76 1.21
CA THR A 3 -30.98 7.38 1.31
C THR A 3 -29.45 7.41 1.44
N PRO A 4 -28.85 6.65 2.37
CA PRO A 4 -27.41 6.58 2.49
C PRO A 4 -26.81 6.02 1.20
N ASP A 5 -25.62 6.49 0.85
CA ASP A 5 -24.88 5.98 -0.30
C ASP A 5 -24.60 4.47 -0.15
N PRO A 6 -24.63 3.70 -1.26
CA PRO A 6 -24.24 2.31 -1.22
C PRO A 6 -22.76 2.17 -0.82
N PRO A 7 -22.36 1.01 -0.26
CA PRO A 7 -20.96 0.76 0.05
C PRO A 7 -20.10 0.82 -1.23
N PHE A 8 -18.86 1.27 -1.08
CA PHE A 8 -17.90 1.27 -2.17
C PHE A 8 -17.53 -0.16 -2.62
N PRO A 9 -17.17 -0.36 -3.90
CA PRO A 9 -16.67 -1.64 -4.39
C PRO A 9 -15.41 -2.13 -3.65
N ASP A 10 -15.07 -3.40 -3.78
CA ASP A 10 -13.91 -4.04 -3.14
C ASP A 10 -12.79 -4.41 -4.13
N THR A 11 -12.93 -4.01 -5.41
CA THR A 11 -11.95 -4.26 -6.47
C THR A 11 -11.73 -3.01 -7.33
N LEU A 12 -10.52 -2.83 -7.87
CA LEU A 12 -10.24 -1.72 -8.79
C LEU A 12 -11.19 -1.75 -10.00
N ALA A 13 -11.48 -2.96 -10.52
CA ALA A 13 -12.43 -3.14 -11.61
C ALA A 13 -13.86 -2.72 -11.23
N GLY A 14 -14.29 -2.96 -9.99
CA GLY A 14 -15.56 -2.46 -9.47
C GLY A 14 -15.61 -0.92 -9.40
N PHE A 15 -14.47 -0.28 -9.17
CA PHE A 15 -14.30 1.17 -9.31
C PHE A 15 -14.20 1.66 -10.77
N GLY A 16 -14.13 0.73 -11.74
CA GLY A 16 -13.95 1.03 -13.15
C GLY A 16 -12.51 1.32 -13.58
N TYR A 17 -11.52 0.95 -12.75
CA TYR A 17 -10.10 1.22 -13.02
C TYR A 17 -9.25 -0.06 -13.06
N GLU A 18 -8.15 0.00 -13.79
CA GLU A 18 -7.09 -1.00 -13.78
C GLU A 18 -5.71 -0.34 -13.89
N PHE A 19 -4.66 -1.07 -13.51
CA PHE A 19 -3.29 -0.65 -13.80
C PHE A 19 -2.89 -1.14 -15.20
N LYS A 20 -2.64 -0.20 -16.11
CA LYS A 20 -2.15 -0.47 -17.47
C LYS A 20 -0.88 0.35 -17.71
N ASP A 21 0.19 -0.32 -18.11
CA ASP A 21 1.53 0.27 -18.27
C ASP A 21 1.99 1.05 -17.03
N GLY A 22 1.68 0.50 -15.85
CA GLY A 22 1.99 1.12 -14.55
C GLY A 22 1.09 2.29 -14.16
N GLN A 23 0.12 2.71 -14.97
CA GLN A 23 -0.78 3.83 -14.67
C GLN A 23 -2.19 3.35 -14.35
N LEU A 24 -2.86 4.01 -13.38
CA LEU A 24 -4.26 3.72 -13.10
C LEU A 24 -5.15 4.38 -14.16
N LYS A 25 -5.85 3.58 -14.95
CA LYS A 25 -6.67 4.01 -16.08
C LYS A 25 -8.08 3.46 -16.00
N ASN A 26 -9.05 4.23 -16.47
CA ASN A 26 -10.42 3.78 -16.61
C ASN A 26 -10.48 2.61 -17.61
N ILE A 27 -11.15 1.51 -17.23
CA ILE A 27 -11.20 0.28 -18.02
C ILE A 27 -11.91 0.49 -19.37
N GLN A 28 -12.90 1.39 -19.40
CA GLN A 28 -13.72 1.63 -20.60
C GLN A 28 -13.10 2.68 -21.50
N THR A 29 -12.66 3.81 -20.93
CA THR A 29 -12.18 4.97 -21.73
C THR A 29 -10.66 5.03 -21.89
N GLY A 30 -9.91 4.39 -20.98
CA GLY A 30 -8.46 4.51 -20.91
C GLY A 30 -7.96 5.81 -20.25
N ASP A 31 -8.87 6.67 -19.79
CA ASP A 31 -8.55 7.96 -19.19
C ASP A 31 -7.93 7.82 -17.79
N PRO A 32 -7.11 8.80 -17.33
CA PRO A 32 -6.59 8.81 -15.99
C PRO A 32 -7.70 9.03 -14.93
N TYR A 33 -7.36 8.74 -13.67
CA TYR A 33 -8.24 9.01 -12.54
C TYR A 33 -8.65 10.49 -12.41
N VAL A 34 -9.92 10.72 -12.08
CA VAL A 34 -10.48 12.04 -11.78
C VAL A 34 -11.07 12.05 -10.37
N PHE A 35 -10.65 13.01 -9.54
CA PHE A 35 -11.11 13.11 -8.14
C PHE A 35 -12.55 13.60 -8.00
N ALA A 36 -12.98 14.55 -8.84
CA ALA A 36 -14.30 15.16 -8.77
C ALA A 36 -15.38 14.27 -9.42
N VAL A 37 -15.59 13.07 -8.85
CA VAL A 37 -16.59 12.10 -9.33
C VAL A 37 -18.00 12.65 -9.18
N ARG A 38 -18.26 13.36 -8.07
CA ARG A 38 -19.47 14.15 -7.82
C ARG A 38 -19.05 15.62 -7.61
N PRO A 39 -19.23 16.52 -8.59
CA PRO A 39 -18.67 17.89 -8.53
C PRO A 39 -19.01 18.65 -7.25
N ASP A 40 -20.22 18.48 -6.71
CA ASP A 40 -20.72 19.24 -5.56
C ASP A 40 -20.64 18.47 -4.23
N ASP A 41 -20.01 17.29 -4.21
CA ASP A 41 -19.94 16.43 -3.01
C ASP A 41 -18.49 16.07 -2.66
N GLN A 42 -17.81 17.01 -2.00
CA GLN A 42 -16.42 16.85 -1.60
C GLN A 42 -16.23 15.70 -0.59
N ALA A 43 -17.19 15.48 0.30
CA ALA A 43 -17.12 14.41 1.31
C ALA A 43 -17.19 13.03 0.66
N TYR A 44 -18.08 12.87 -0.33
CA TYR A 44 -18.15 11.64 -1.13
C TYR A 44 -16.86 11.43 -1.93
N ASN A 45 -16.36 12.45 -2.63
CA ASN A 45 -15.14 12.34 -3.43
C ASN A 45 -13.93 11.94 -2.58
N GLN A 46 -13.80 12.51 -1.38
CA GLN A 46 -12.75 12.13 -0.44
C GLN A 46 -12.89 10.67 -0.01
N SER A 47 -14.10 10.24 0.35
CA SER A 47 -14.37 8.85 0.77
C SER A 47 -14.12 7.86 -0.38
N TYR A 48 -14.49 8.22 -1.60
CA TYR A 48 -14.24 7.44 -2.82
C TYR A 48 -12.74 7.31 -3.08
N TYR A 49 -11.98 8.41 -2.98
CA TYR A 49 -10.53 8.41 -3.16
C TYR A 49 -9.81 7.56 -2.10
N ASP A 50 -10.26 7.62 -0.85
CA ASP A 50 -9.67 6.81 0.22
C ASP A 50 -9.94 5.32 0.03
N ALA A 51 -11.18 4.95 -0.33
CA ALA A 51 -11.53 3.56 -0.63
C ALA A 51 -10.75 3.01 -1.83
N LEU A 52 -10.63 3.77 -2.91
CA LEU A 52 -9.79 3.42 -4.06
C LEU A 52 -8.31 3.30 -3.66
N GLY A 53 -7.83 4.20 -2.81
CA GLY A 53 -6.45 4.24 -2.31
C GLY A 53 -6.06 2.97 -1.55
N GLU A 54 -6.97 2.37 -0.79
CA GLU A 54 -6.74 1.10 -0.09
C GLU A 54 -6.61 -0.07 -1.08
N LEU A 55 -7.38 -0.09 -2.17
CA LEU A 55 -7.27 -1.10 -3.21
C LEU A 55 -5.95 -0.96 -3.99
N VAL A 56 -5.57 0.27 -4.31
CA VAL A 56 -4.26 0.57 -4.91
C VAL A 56 -3.12 0.09 -4.01
N LEU A 57 -3.23 0.29 -2.69
CA LEU A 57 -2.23 -0.23 -1.75
C LEU A 57 -2.13 -1.76 -1.80
N GLN A 58 -3.24 -2.48 -1.91
CA GLN A 58 -3.20 -3.95 -2.04
C GLN A 58 -2.50 -4.38 -3.34
N GLU A 59 -2.73 -3.68 -4.44
CA GLU A 59 -1.99 -3.94 -5.68
C GLU A 59 -0.49 -3.67 -5.52
N VAL A 60 -0.10 -2.56 -4.87
CA VAL A 60 1.33 -2.29 -4.57
C VAL A 60 1.95 -3.43 -3.77
N TYR A 61 1.25 -3.98 -2.76
CA TYR A 61 1.77 -5.14 -2.02
C TYR A 61 1.94 -6.39 -2.89
N LYS A 62 1.05 -6.65 -3.85
CA LYS A 62 1.20 -7.75 -4.80
C LYS A 62 2.42 -7.55 -5.68
N LEU A 63 2.64 -6.32 -6.17
CA LEU A 63 3.77 -5.97 -7.01
C LEU A 63 5.11 -6.03 -6.26
N VAL A 64 5.17 -5.51 -5.03
CA VAL A 64 6.36 -5.61 -4.15
C VAL A 64 6.77 -7.07 -3.93
N LYS A 65 5.80 -7.98 -3.78
CA LYS A 65 6.08 -9.43 -3.69
C LYS A 65 6.54 -10.01 -5.03
N ARG A 66 5.76 -9.79 -6.08
CA ARG A 66 5.95 -10.42 -7.39
C ARG A 66 7.19 -9.94 -8.12
N GLU A 67 7.42 -8.63 -8.12
CA GLU A 67 8.43 -7.98 -8.97
C GLU A 67 9.72 -7.67 -8.22
N ALA A 68 9.63 -7.37 -6.91
CA ALA A 68 10.81 -7.15 -6.08
C ALA A 68 11.21 -8.36 -5.23
N GLY A 69 10.40 -9.42 -5.18
CA GLY A 69 10.74 -10.65 -4.43
C GLY A 69 10.72 -10.48 -2.92
N MET A 70 10.01 -9.48 -2.41
CA MET A 70 9.97 -9.18 -0.97
C MET A 70 8.92 -10.03 -0.26
N VAL A 71 9.17 -10.38 1.00
CA VAL A 71 8.22 -11.09 1.85
C VAL A 71 7.79 -10.24 3.05
N LYS A 72 6.57 -10.45 3.55
CA LYS A 72 6.09 -9.78 4.76
C LYS A 72 6.58 -10.54 5.99
N ALA A 73 7.37 -9.91 6.84
CA ALA A 73 7.71 -10.42 8.16
C ALA A 73 6.81 -9.75 9.20
N PRO A 74 6.06 -10.51 10.02
CA PRO A 74 5.14 -9.95 11.00
C PRO A 74 5.87 -9.24 12.13
N ILE A 75 5.26 -8.19 12.66
CA ILE A 75 5.72 -7.46 13.85
C ILE A 75 4.54 -7.32 14.82
N PRO A 76 4.65 -7.79 16.08
CA PRO A 76 5.81 -8.45 16.68
C PRO A 76 6.19 -9.79 16.04
N LEU A 77 7.46 -10.19 16.16
CA LEU A 77 7.88 -11.53 15.73
C LEU A 77 7.17 -12.59 16.57
N GLY A 78 6.64 -13.63 15.92
CA GLY A 78 5.92 -14.72 16.59
C GLY A 78 4.46 -14.40 16.94
N SER A 79 3.91 -13.27 16.51
CA SER A 79 2.47 -12.99 16.65
C SER A 79 1.61 -13.99 15.89
N ARG A 80 0.48 -14.36 16.46
CA ARG A 80 -0.53 -15.21 15.81
C ARG A 80 -1.41 -14.35 14.89
N PRO A 81 -2.07 -14.94 13.87
CA PRO A 81 -2.96 -14.21 12.96
C PRO A 81 -4.02 -13.35 13.66
N GLU A 82 -4.53 -13.81 14.80
CA GLU A 82 -5.51 -13.12 15.64
C GLU A 82 -4.94 -11.95 16.46
N ASP A 83 -3.62 -11.90 16.67
CA ASP A 83 -2.98 -10.85 17.47
C ASP A 83 -2.90 -9.53 16.67
N PRO A 84 -3.02 -8.36 17.33
CA PRO A 84 -2.73 -7.08 16.70
C PRO A 84 -1.27 -7.03 16.21
N GLN A 85 -1.10 -7.12 14.90
CA GLN A 85 0.22 -7.18 14.27
C GLN A 85 0.29 -6.30 13.02
N THR A 86 1.47 -5.78 12.74
CA THR A 86 1.85 -5.15 11.48
C THR A 86 2.86 -6.04 10.77
N PHE A 87 3.53 -5.52 9.75
CA PHE A 87 4.60 -6.22 9.07
C PHE A 87 5.63 -5.23 8.55
N VAL A 88 6.82 -5.74 8.27
CA VAL A 88 7.84 -5.11 7.42
C VAL A 88 8.02 -5.94 6.16
N PHE A 89 8.48 -5.33 5.06
CA PHE A 89 8.97 -6.14 3.94
C PHE A 89 10.45 -6.41 4.12
N VAL A 90 10.87 -7.65 3.89
CA VAL A 90 12.29 -8.05 3.86
C VAL A 90 12.60 -8.79 2.57
N SER A 91 13.84 -8.65 2.09
CA SER A 91 14.34 -9.48 0.99
C SER A 91 14.53 -10.93 1.46
N SER A 92 14.50 -11.90 0.55
CA SER A 92 14.63 -13.33 0.89
C SER A 92 15.97 -13.68 1.55
N ASP A 93 17.01 -12.89 1.27
CA ASP A 93 18.36 -13.04 1.78
C ASP A 93 18.66 -12.17 3.01
N PHE A 94 17.66 -11.45 3.56
CA PHE A 94 17.87 -10.44 4.61
C PHE A 94 18.65 -10.96 5.83
N MET A 95 18.47 -12.23 6.21
CA MET A 95 19.15 -12.85 7.36
C MET A 95 20.53 -13.44 7.03
N THR A 96 20.83 -13.67 5.75
CA THR A 96 22.05 -14.38 5.29
C THR A 96 23.01 -13.50 4.51
N ASN A 97 22.55 -12.34 4.04
CA ASN A 97 23.39 -11.36 3.37
C ASN A 97 24.14 -10.51 4.41
N HIS A 98 25.47 -10.59 4.38
CA HIS A 98 26.36 -9.93 5.34
C HIS A 98 27.11 -8.72 4.75
N ASP A 99 26.80 -8.32 3.51
CA ASP A 99 27.52 -7.24 2.80
C ASP A 99 26.83 -5.88 3.04
N LYS A 100 25.66 -5.67 2.45
CA LYS A 100 24.97 -4.38 2.42
C LYS A 100 23.48 -4.51 2.71
N ILE A 101 22.96 -3.60 3.53
CA ILE A 101 21.54 -3.49 3.85
C ILE A 101 21.03 -2.11 3.42
N LEU A 102 19.91 -2.10 2.69
CA LEU A 102 19.11 -0.90 2.41
C LEU A 102 17.88 -0.90 3.32
N VAL A 103 17.68 0.19 4.06
CA VAL A 103 16.49 0.42 4.88
C VAL A 103 15.65 1.53 4.25
N LEU A 104 14.39 1.23 3.91
CA LEU A 104 13.44 2.19 3.34
C LEU A 104 12.32 2.51 4.33
N ILE A 105 12.05 3.81 4.48
CA ILE A 105 11.01 4.35 5.35
C ILE A 105 10.23 5.39 4.57
N GLN A 106 8.93 5.19 4.42
CA GLN A 106 8.04 6.18 3.80
C GLN A 106 7.73 7.35 4.75
N GLY A 107 7.24 8.45 4.19
CA GLY A 107 6.76 9.60 4.97
C GLY A 107 5.53 9.28 5.83
N SER A 108 5.07 10.27 6.59
CA SER A 108 3.89 10.14 7.45
C SER A 108 2.57 10.16 6.66
N GLY A 109 1.47 9.78 7.33
CA GLY A 109 0.11 9.90 6.80
C GLY A 109 -0.46 8.58 6.23
N ALA A 110 -1.16 8.68 5.10
CA ALA A 110 -1.94 7.57 4.53
C ALA A 110 -1.11 6.55 3.74
N VAL A 111 0.20 6.78 3.56
CA VAL A 111 1.10 5.86 2.88
C VAL A 111 1.53 4.72 3.80
N ARG A 112 1.81 3.56 3.19
CA ARG A 112 2.26 2.34 3.86
C ARG A 112 3.53 1.81 3.18
N ALA A 113 4.12 0.77 3.76
CA ALA A 113 5.33 0.14 3.23
C ALA A 113 5.20 -0.14 1.72
N GLY A 114 6.21 0.18 0.92
CA GLY A 114 6.15 0.05 -0.54
C GLY A 114 5.67 1.30 -1.27
N GLN A 115 5.15 2.33 -0.61
CA GLN A 115 4.67 3.57 -1.25
C GLN A 115 5.47 4.81 -0.84
N TRP A 116 5.69 5.72 -1.78
CA TRP A 116 6.11 7.10 -1.53
C TRP A 116 4.93 8.05 -1.44
N SER A 117 3.94 7.88 -2.33
CA SER A 117 2.79 8.77 -2.39
C SER A 117 1.60 8.08 -3.04
N ARG A 118 0.46 8.08 -2.33
CA ARG A 118 -0.83 7.62 -2.88
C ARG A 118 -1.23 8.44 -4.10
N LYS A 119 -1.05 9.76 -4.05
CA LYS A 119 -1.40 10.68 -5.14
C LYS A 119 -0.58 10.38 -6.40
N LEU A 120 0.73 10.18 -6.27
CA LEU A 120 1.58 9.86 -7.42
C LEU A 120 1.30 8.46 -7.96
N THR A 121 1.01 7.49 -7.08
CA THR A 121 0.65 6.13 -7.50
C THR A 121 -0.62 6.12 -8.35
N ILE A 122 -1.62 6.92 -7.97
CA ILE A 122 -2.91 7.03 -8.67
C ILE A 122 -2.81 7.86 -9.95
N ASN A 123 -2.18 9.04 -9.89
CA ASN A 123 -2.26 10.04 -10.98
C ASN A 123 -1.08 9.98 -11.96
N ASN A 124 0.03 9.31 -11.61
CA ASN A 124 1.21 9.23 -12.47
C ASN A 124 1.50 7.78 -12.86
N SER A 125 2.08 7.01 -11.94
CA SER A 125 2.37 5.59 -12.14
C SER A 125 2.80 4.91 -10.84
N ILE A 126 2.76 3.59 -10.85
CA ILE A 126 3.39 2.72 -9.85
C ILE A 126 4.86 3.10 -9.66
N ASP A 127 5.64 3.25 -10.72
CA ASP A 127 7.08 3.49 -10.61
C ASP A 127 7.41 4.79 -9.89
N VAL A 128 6.65 5.86 -10.16
CA VAL A 128 6.86 7.16 -9.51
C VAL A 128 6.30 7.16 -8.09
N GLY A 129 5.16 6.50 -7.88
CA GLY A 129 4.45 6.52 -6.60
C GLY A 129 4.97 5.54 -5.55
N THR A 130 5.80 4.57 -5.94
CA THR A 130 6.17 3.43 -5.10
C THR A 130 7.68 3.27 -4.91
N GLN A 131 8.03 2.43 -3.94
CA GLN A 131 9.40 2.03 -3.65
C GLN A 131 9.91 0.94 -4.62
N ILE A 132 9.05 0.37 -5.48
CA ILE A 132 9.37 -0.82 -6.29
C ILE A 132 10.63 -0.64 -7.16
N PRO A 133 10.84 0.50 -7.87
CA PRO A 133 12.06 0.69 -8.65
C PRO A 133 13.33 0.65 -7.79
N TYR A 134 13.27 1.15 -6.55
CA TYR A 134 14.37 1.12 -5.60
C TYR A 134 14.64 -0.30 -5.10
N LEU A 135 13.59 -1.09 -4.86
CA LEU A 135 13.72 -2.49 -4.45
C LEU A 135 14.34 -3.34 -5.57
N GLN A 136 13.90 -3.13 -6.82
CA GLN A 136 14.47 -3.80 -7.99
C GLN A 136 15.94 -3.44 -8.19
N LEU A 137 16.29 -2.15 -8.04
CA LEU A 137 17.68 -1.68 -8.08
C LEU A 137 18.52 -2.34 -6.98
N ALA A 138 18.06 -2.27 -5.73
CA ALA A 138 18.75 -2.86 -4.57
C ALA A 138 19.03 -4.36 -4.77
N ARG A 139 18.06 -5.10 -5.31
CA ARG A 139 18.22 -6.52 -5.65
C ARG A 139 19.30 -6.74 -6.72
N ARG A 140 19.34 -5.93 -7.78
CA ARG A 140 20.38 -6.03 -8.82
C ARG A 140 21.77 -5.72 -8.28
N GLU A 141 21.87 -4.79 -7.34
CA GLU A 141 23.14 -4.36 -6.73
C GLU A 141 23.55 -5.23 -5.52
N GLY A 142 22.80 -6.29 -5.21
CA GLY A 142 23.15 -7.26 -4.16
C GLY A 142 22.87 -6.83 -2.72
N TYR A 143 21.96 -5.88 -2.51
CA TYR A 143 21.58 -5.41 -1.17
C TYR A 143 20.51 -6.33 -0.56
N ALA A 144 20.69 -6.69 0.71
CA ALA A 144 19.55 -7.05 1.54
C ALA A 144 18.68 -5.82 1.78
N VAL A 145 17.36 -6.00 1.87
CA VAL A 145 16.42 -4.87 1.96
C VAL A 145 15.46 -5.06 3.11
N LEU A 146 15.23 -3.97 3.86
CA LEU A 146 14.19 -3.84 4.88
C LEU A 146 13.31 -2.62 4.58
N VAL A 147 12.01 -2.81 4.43
CA VAL A 147 11.04 -1.73 4.27
C VAL A 147 10.15 -1.67 5.51
N LEU A 148 10.21 -0.55 6.22
CA LEU A 148 9.42 -0.35 7.44
C LEU A 148 7.97 0.03 7.13
N ASN A 149 7.08 -0.20 8.10
CA ASN A 149 5.67 0.20 8.01
C ASN A 149 5.21 1.05 9.21
N PRO A 150 5.87 2.19 9.50
CA PRO A 150 5.67 2.94 10.74
C PRO A 150 4.26 3.51 10.91
N ASN A 151 3.53 3.75 9.81
CA ASN A 151 2.17 4.30 9.86
C ASN A 151 1.10 3.23 10.12
N ASP A 152 1.45 1.93 10.09
CA ASP A 152 0.54 0.83 10.36
C ASP A 152 0.74 0.30 11.79
N ASN A 153 0.21 1.02 12.77
CA ASN A 153 0.52 0.83 14.19
C ASN A 153 -0.69 0.49 15.07
N TYR A 154 -1.86 0.22 14.48
CA TYR A 154 -3.04 -0.23 15.21
C TYR A 154 -3.93 -1.16 14.37
N ARG A 155 -4.79 -1.91 15.05
CA ARG A 155 -5.91 -2.64 14.45
C ARG A 155 -7.23 -2.16 15.06
N VAL A 156 -8.32 -2.29 14.33
CA VAL A 156 -9.67 -2.08 14.87
C VAL A 156 -10.28 -3.45 15.11
N VAL A 157 -10.48 -3.80 16.38
CA VAL A 157 -11.06 -5.08 16.81
C VAL A 157 -12.29 -4.75 17.65
N ASN A 158 -13.45 -5.30 17.30
CA ASN A 158 -14.72 -5.00 17.97
C ASN A 158 -15.00 -3.49 18.11
N ASN A 159 -14.77 -2.73 17.03
CA ASN A 159 -14.87 -1.25 16.98
C ASN A 159 -13.96 -0.51 17.96
N GLN A 160 -12.95 -1.17 18.54
CA GLN A 160 -11.97 -0.55 19.42
C GLN A 160 -10.59 -0.52 18.77
N LYS A 161 -9.93 0.64 18.88
CA LYS A 161 -8.54 0.81 18.44
C LYS A 161 -7.60 0.08 19.39
N GLN A 162 -6.93 -0.95 18.89
CA GLN A 162 -5.88 -1.67 19.60
C GLN A 162 -4.53 -1.31 19.02
N ILE A 163 -3.68 -0.67 19.81
CA ILE A 163 -2.30 -0.34 19.41
C ILE A 163 -1.50 -1.63 19.33
N ILE A 164 -0.71 -1.75 18.27
CA ILE A 164 0.23 -2.85 18.09
C ILE A 164 1.40 -2.60 19.04
N LYS A 165 1.58 -3.50 20.01
CA LYS A 165 2.63 -3.41 21.03
C LYS A 165 3.66 -4.51 20.82
N VAL A 166 4.93 -4.15 20.98
CA VAL A 166 6.03 -5.11 21.12
C VAL A 166 6.39 -5.15 22.60
N SER A 167 6.34 -6.33 23.22
CA SER A 167 6.91 -6.55 24.54
C SER A 167 8.39 -6.85 24.35
N PHE A 168 9.26 -6.01 24.92
CA PHE A 168 10.72 -6.21 24.94
C PHE A 168 11.14 -6.99 26.18
#